data_AF-A0A522APV0-F1
#
_entry.id   AF-A0A522APV0-F1
#
_cell.length_a   1.000
_cell.length_b   1.000
_cell.length_c   1.000
_cell.angle_alpha   90.00
_cell.angle_beta   90.00
_cell.angle_gamma   90.00
#
_symmetry.space_group_name_H-M   'P 1'
#
loop_
_entity.id
_entity.type
_entity.pdbx_description
1 polymer ?
#
loop_
_entity_poly.entity_id
_entity_poly.type
_entity_poly.pdbx_seq_one_letter_code
_entity_poly.pdbx_strand_id
1 'polypeptide(L)'
;MARSSSDDAGSNSGQLTRLFLSAPGVAAIVAVASLVVGSFGFRLARPQAETQLQSDSSEMLRFESRIWQDPTQFLGTDKLRDEKVRAQLPPAIASNWARLRKDFLPEENRTKTNAILFVINNHSPFPQGVETRLRNRVAVLAALRAAGLVKKGSDETRFVSLATAGEAVPTTAAASGVEDLKLVAYEVFWRDGSVESSSRLYERVLVFWLPERHVREHPWDTLQRLAGQVVTNMPGVAETNLQVGVLGPRTSDGLVAWFGTNEIAYARTNRSSDALRFFDTVKVISSSARVPDAFYDPTNDTGVVALGGRAAAAARLKNAFTNATVRQFGATDDRLCFALAAELSLRGVDIRQDKILLLSEYDTFYGRSLPLTFAAVIGTLRTDLQNPRPHEYPAALLNALTLTNGAYSSSYHDLLANFTTNVIALQKGDSNIAPNVVCFTYLAGLDGSRTVADNSKQKPGESKAGPVADEVTDLPLGEQQLDYTKRLAFSLNSSMVSALDTFSAGGSVKAVGLLGSDVFDKMLMLQALRSRLPDCIFFTTELDTRYNMP
;
A
#
# COMPACT_ATOMS: atom_id res chain seq x y z
N MET A 1 93.59 -28.53 -41.39
CA MET A 1 93.05 -27.20 -41.77
C MET A 1 92.05 -26.82 -40.68
N ALA A 2 92.46 -26.11 -39.63
CA ALA A 2 92.36 -24.64 -39.46
C ALA A 2 90.87 -24.17 -39.50
N ARG A 3 90.23 -23.55 -38.50
CA ARG A 3 90.63 -22.59 -37.45
C ARG A 3 89.67 -22.61 -36.22
N SER A 4 90.21 -22.10 -35.09
CA SER A 4 89.62 -21.46 -33.88
C SER A 4 88.41 -20.53 -34.14
N SER A 5 87.47 -20.24 -33.21
CA SER A 5 87.60 -19.47 -31.93
C SER A 5 86.24 -19.44 -31.18
N SER A 6 86.11 -19.88 -29.92
CA SER A 6 86.07 -19.10 -28.64
C SER A 6 84.87 -18.15 -28.37
N ASP A 7 84.20 -18.46 -27.24
CA ASP A 7 83.71 -17.60 -26.14
C ASP A 7 82.38 -16.80 -26.14
N ASP A 8 81.64 -17.06 -25.04
CA ASP A 8 80.80 -16.23 -24.16
C ASP A 8 79.56 -15.45 -24.67
N ALA A 9 78.40 -15.76 -24.07
CA ALA A 9 77.57 -14.81 -23.31
C ALA A 9 76.35 -15.50 -22.65
N GLY A 10 76.44 -15.76 -21.34
CA GLY A 10 75.27 -15.95 -20.48
C GLY A 10 74.67 -14.60 -20.04
N SER A 11 73.48 -14.64 -19.43
CA SER A 11 72.76 -13.55 -18.74
C SER A 11 71.76 -12.72 -19.57
N ASN A 12 70.61 -13.30 -19.93
CA ASN A 12 69.37 -12.53 -20.18
C ASN A 12 68.11 -13.08 -19.48
N SER A 13 68.13 -14.32 -18.97
CA SER A 13 66.96 -14.94 -18.32
C SER A 13 66.72 -14.48 -16.87
N GLY A 14 67.74 -13.94 -16.19
CA GLY A 14 67.64 -13.50 -14.78
C GLY A 14 67.18 -12.06 -14.56
N GLN A 15 67.12 -11.22 -15.61
CA GLN A 15 66.69 -9.82 -15.48
C GLN A 15 65.17 -9.66 -15.54
N LEU A 16 64.48 -10.45 -16.38
CA LEU A 16 63.02 -10.40 -16.50
C LEU A 16 62.33 -10.87 -15.21
N THR A 17 62.83 -11.94 -14.58
CA THR A 17 62.28 -12.47 -13.32
C THR A 17 62.47 -11.50 -12.15
N ARG A 18 63.55 -10.72 -12.12
CA ARG A 18 63.76 -9.68 -11.08
C ARG A 18 62.87 -8.45 -11.28
N LEU A 19 62.51 -8.12 -12.52
CA LEU A 19 61.60 -7.01 -12.83
C LEU A 19 60.18 -7.28 -12.29
N PHE A 20 59.66 -8.50 -12.44
CA PHE A 20 58.32 -8.87 -11.96
C PHE A 20 58.19 -9.03 -10.44
N LEU A 21 59.30 -9.25 -9.71
CA LEU A 21 59.32 -9.31 -8.24
C LEU A 21 59.78 -8.00 -7.57
N SER A 22 60.10 -6.96 -8.34
CA SER A 22 60.40 -5.64 -7.80
C SER A 22 59.12 -4.91 -7.40
N ALA A 23 59.18 -4.04 -6.38
CA ALA A 23 58.00 -3.24 -5.95
C ALA A 23 57.31 -2.47 -7.11
N PRO A 24 58.04 -1.89 -8.08
CA PRO A 24 57.43 -1.30 -9.29
C PRO A 24 56.74 -2.34 -10.20
N GLY A 25 57.31 -3.53 -10.34
CA GLY A 25 56.73 -4.61 -11.17
C GLY A 25 55.44 -5.18 -10.57
N VAL A 26 55.41 -5.36 -9.26
CA VAL A 26 54.18 -5.75 -8.53
C VAL A 26 53.13 -4.64 -8.65
N ALA A 27 53.52 -3.36 -8.53
CA ALA A 27 52.60 -2.24 -8.73
C ALA A 27 52.05 -2.18 -10.16
N ALA A 28 52.85 -2.49 -11.18
CA ALA A 28 52.40 -2.57 -12.57
C ALA A 28 51.42 -3.74 -12.80
N ILE A 29 51.68 -4.91 -12.22
CA ILE A 29 50.75 -6.05 -12.28
C ILE A 29 49.44 -5.70 -11.57
N VAL A 30 49.50 -5.09 -10.38
CA VAL A 30 48.31 -4.66 -9.64
C VAL A 30 47.55 -3.58 -10.40
N ALA A 31 48.21 -2.63 -11.05
CA ALA A 31 47.57 -1.61 -11.87
C ALA A 31 46.88 -2.23 -13.09
N VAL A 32 47.54 -3.16 -13.80
CA VAL A 32 46.95 -3.87 -14.94
C VAL A 32 45.79 -4.76 -14.49
N ALA A 33 45.93 -5.49 -13.37
CA ALA A 33 44.86 -6.30 -12.80
C ALA A 33 43.68 -5.43 -12.34
N SER A 34 43.94 -4.25 -11.75
CA SER A 34 42.90 -3.29 -11.34
C SER A 34 42.20 -2.67 -12.54
N LEU A 35 42.90 -2.46 -13.64
CA LEU A 35 42.35 -1.92 -14.89
C LEU A 35 41.54 -2.98 -15.65
N VAL A 36 41.98 -4.24 -15.61
CA VAL A 36 41.24 -5.38 -16.16
C VAL A 36 40.01 -5.70 -15.31
N VAL A 37 40.13 -5.79 -13.98
CA VAL A 37 38.99 -6.02 -13.08
C VAL A 37 38.04 -4.83 -13.04
N GLY A 38 38.56 -3.59 -13.13
CA GLY A 38 37.75 -2.37 -13.19
C GLY A 38 37.02 -2.18 -14.53
N SER A 39 37.49 -2.80 -15.62
CA SER A 39 36.80 -2.81 -16.92
C SER A 39 35.84 -4.00 -17.09
N PHE A 40 36.02 -5.08 -16.33
CA PHE A 40 35.01 -6.12 -16.11
C PHE A 40 33.98 -5.69 -15.05
N GLY A 41 33.39 -4.51 -15.20
CA GLY A 41 32.06 -4.29 -14.64
C GLY A 41 31.14 -5.33 -15.28
N PHE A 42 30.57 -6.25 -14.49
CA PHE A 42 29.64 -7.28 -14.97
C PHE A 42 28.51 -6.63 -15.75
N ARG A 43 28.67 -6.48 -17.07
CA ARG A 43 27.60 -6.09 -17.97
C ARG A 43 26.69 -7.30 -18.10
N LEU A 44 25.66 -7.37 -17.27
CA LEU A 44 24.46 -8.18 -17.46
C LEU A 44 23.65 -7.68 -18.68
N ALA A 45 24.31 -7.26 -19.75
CA ALA A 45 23.68 -6.83 -20.98
C ALA A 45 23.30 -8.09 -21.77
N ARG A 46 22.06 -8.55 -21.58
CA ARG A 46 21.44 -9.41 -22.61
C ARG A 46 21.39 -8.60 -23.91
N PRO A 47 21.71 -9.18 -25.07
CA PRO A 47 21.53 -8.48 -26.33
C PRO A 47 20.07 -8.03 -26.44
N GLN A 48 19.85 -6.72 -26.53
CA GLN A 48 18.52 -6.20 -26.86
C GLN A 48 18.37 -6.38 -28.36
N ALA A 49 17.58 -7.36 -28.76
CA ALA A 49 17.05 -7.38 -30.11
C ALA A 49 16.07 -6.20 -30.19
N GLU A 50 16.41 -5.18 -30.99
CA GLU A 50 15.45 -4.19 -31.44
C GLU A 50 14.48 -4.89 -32.39
N THR A 51 13.52 -5.60 -31.84
CA THR A 51 12.40 -6.11 -32.63
C THR A 51 11.55 -4.91 -32.98
N GLN A 52 11.64 -4.45 -34.23
CA GLN A 52 10.67 -3.55 -34.82
C GLN A 52 9.32 -4.27 -34.85
N LEU A 53 8.55 -4.12 -33.77
CA LEU A 53 7.15 -4.56 -33.71
C LEU A 53 6.35 -3.65 -34.63
N GLN A 54 5.89 -4.20 -35.76
CA GLN A 54 4.72 -3.68 -36.45
C GLN A 54 3.58 -3.66 -35.42
N SER A 55 3.15 -2.46 -35.02
CA SER A 55 2.18 -2.29 -33.94
C SER A 55 0.80 -2.68 -34.43
N ASP A 56 0.44 -3.94 -34.22
CA ASP A 56 -0.95 -4.37 -34.26
C ASP A 56 -1.71 -3.60 -33.18
N SER A 57 -2.82 -2.95 -33.52
CA SER A 57 -3.61 -2.14 -32.56
C SER A 57 -4.11 -2.96 -31.36
N SER A 58 -4.23 -4.28 -31.51
CA SER A 58 -4.60 -5.23 -30.46
C SER A 58 -3.49 -5.51 -29.42
N GLU A 59 -2.24 -5.17 -29.73
CA GLU A 59 -1.07 -5.39 -28.85
C GLU A 59 -0.72 -4.13 -28.03
N MET A 60 -1.37 -2.99 -28.32
CA MET A 60 -1.08 -1.70 -27.67
C MET A 60 -1.40 -1.64 -26.17
N LEU A 61 -2.33 -2.48 -25.71
CA LEU A 61 -2.73 -2.61 -24.31
C LEU A 61 -2.21 -3.92 -23.68
N ARG A 62 -1.13 -4.47 -24.25
CA ARG A 62 -0.38 -5.61 -23.73
C ARG A 62 1.03 -5.12 -23.40
N PHE A 63 1.48 -5.39 -22.18
CA PHE A 63 2.82 -5.03 -21.74
C PHE A 63 3.56 -6.27 -21.30
N GLU A 64 4.82 -6.41 -21.73
CA GLU A 64 5.71 -7.42 -21.19
C GLU A 64 5.96 -7.11 -19.72
N SER A 65 5.61 -8.07 -18.86
CA SER A 65 5.70 -7.89 -17.43
C SER A 65 6.05 -9.21 -16.77
N ARG A 66 7.04 -9.20 -15.89
CA ARG A 66 7.35 -10.34 -15.06
C ARG A 66 6.28 -10.52 -13.99
N ILE A 67 6.13 -11.75 -13.51
CA ILE A 67 5.16 -12.09 -12.47
C ILE A 67 5.35 -11.26 -11.18
N TRP A 68 6.58 -10.84 -10.88
CA TRP A 68 6.91 -10.02 -9.70
C TRP A 68 6.97 -8.50 -9.97
N GLN A 69 6.56 -8.02 -11.14
CA GLN A 69 6.45 -6.59 -11.42
C GLN A 69 5.07 -6.05 -11.01
N ASP A 70 5.01 -4.74 -10.74
CA ASP A 70 3.77 -4.06 -10.40
C ASP A 70 2.86 -3.98 -11.64
N PRO A 71 1.64 -4.54 -11.59
CA PRO A 71 0.74 -4.62 -12.73
C PRO A 71 0.20 -3.23 -13.14
N THR A 72 0.35 -2.22 -12.28
CA THR A 72 -0.08 -0.85 -12.55
C THR A 72 1.06 0.07 -12.99
N GLN A 73 2.32 -0.41 -12.99
CA GLN A 73 3.50 0.37 -13.36
C GLN A 73 3.39 1.01 -14.75
N PHE A 74 2.68 0.34 -15.67
CA PHE A 74 2.55 0.77 -17.06
C PHE A 74 1.50 1.87 -17.28
N LEU A 75 0.63 2.12 -16.30
CA LEU A 75 -0.48 3.09 -16.39
C LEU A 75 -0.01 4.56 -16.43
N GLY A 76 1.24 4.83 -16.05
CA GLY A 76 1.84 6.17 -16.04
C GLY A 76 2.90 6.41 -17.11
N THR A 77 3.04 5.53 -18.10
CA THR A 77 4.09 5.66 -19.12
C THR A 77 3.76 6.78 -20.10
N ASP A 78 4.75 7.60 -20.45
CA ASP A 78 4.59 8.69 -21.44
C ASP A 78 4.11 8.18 -22.81
N LYS A 79 4.32 6.89 -23.10
CA LYS A 79 3.78 6.21 -24.29
C LYS A 79 2.26 6.33 -24.41
N LEU A 80 1.52 6.22 -23.30
CA LEU A 80 0.05 6.34 -23.31
C LEU A 80 -0.40 7.81 -23.43
N ARG A 81 0.51 8.78 -23.21
CA ARG A 81 0.23 10.21 -23.32
C ARG A 81 0.38 10.75 -24.74
N ASP A 82 1.01 10.00 -25.65
CA ASP A 82 1.16 10.36 -27.06
C ASP A 82 -0.20 10.44 -27.77
N GLU A 83 -0.48 11.57 -28.43
CA GLU A 83 -1.74 11.81 -29.15
C GLU A 83 -2.03 10.79 -30.26
N LYS A 84 -0.99 10.29 -30.95
CA LYS A 84 -1.15 9.28 -32.00
C LYS A 84 -1.57 7.93 -31.41
N VAL A 85 -1.04 7.60 -30.23
CA VAL A 85 -1.42 6.40 -29.46
C VAL A 85 -2.85 6.55 -28.95
N ARG A 86 -3.24 7.74 -28.49
CA ARG A 86 -4.60 8.03 -28.00
C ARG A 86 -5.68 7.75 -29.04
N ALA A 87 -5.46 8.15 -30.29
CA ALA A 87 -6.42 7.91 -31.37
C ALA A 87 -6.68 6.41 -31.63
N GLN A 88 -5.74 5.53 -31.25
CA GLN A 88 -5.84 4.09 -31.44
C GLN A 88 -6.35 3.34 -30.19
N LEU A 89 -6.53 4.04 -29.05
CA LEU A 89 -6.98 3.42 -27.79
C LEU A 89 -8.40 2.83 -27.88
N PRO A 90 -9.43 3.51 -28.43
CA PRO A 90 -10.79 2.97 -28.46
C PRO A 90 -10.91 1.60 -29.15
N PRO A 91 -10.38 1.37 -30.38
CA PRO A 91 -10.45 0.04 -31.00
C PRO A 91 -9.60 -1.00 -30.25
N ALA A 92 -8.46 -0.60 -29.66
CA ALA A 92 -7.64 -1.49 -28.83
C ALA A 92 -8.38 -1.96 -27.57
N ILE A 93 -9.12 -1.06 -26.91
CA ILE A 93 -9.96 -1.35 -25.74
C ILE A 93 -11.05 -2.37 -26.10
N ALA A 94 -11.78 -2.13 -27.19
CA ALA A 94 -12.86 -3.03 -27.62
C ALA A 94 -12.31 -4.43 -27.97
N SER A 95 -11.17 -4.48 -28.65
CA SER A 95 -10.46 -5.72 -28.97
C SER A 95 -10.03 -6.47 -27.71
N ASN A 96 -9.45 -5.77 -26.72
CA ASN A 96 -9.05 -6.37 -25.46
C ASN A 96 -10.23 -6.91 -24.64
N TRP A 97 -11.38 -6.22 -24.63
CA TRP A 97 -12.60 -6.74 -24.01
C TRP A 97 -13.13 -7.99 -24.71
N ALA A 98 -13.08 -8.05 -26.05
CA ALA A 98 -13.46 -9.24 -26.80
C ALA A 98 -12.52 -10.42 -26.52
N ARG A 99 -11.20 -10.14 -26.47
CA ARG A 99 -10.18 -11.14 -26.15
C ARG A 99 -10.31 -11.65 -24.72
N LEU A 100 -10.50 -10.77 -23.73
CA LEU A 100 -10.74 -11.14 -22.34
C LEU A 100 -11.90 -12.12 -22.23
N ARG A 101 -13.03 -11.82 -22.89
CA ARG A 101 -14.22 -12.69 -22.87
C ARG A 101 -13.92 -14.08 -23.42
N LYS A 102 -13.26 -14.16 -24.58
CA LYS A 102 -12.83 -15.42 -25.20
C LYS A 102 -11.85 -16.20 -24.31
N ASP A 103 -10.92 -15.49 -23.68
CA ASP A 103 -9.84 -16.09 -22.88
C ASP A 103 -10.31 -16.51 -21.49
N PHE A 104 -11.28 -15.84 -20.89
CA PHE A 104 -11.78 -16.15 -19.56
C PHE A 104 -12.97 -17.12 -19.58
N LEU A 105 -13.95 -16.93 -20.47
CA LEU A 105 -15.19 -17.73 -20.51
C LEU A 105 -15.50 -18.25 -21.93
N PRO A 106 -14.67 -19.15 -22.49
CA PRO A 106 -15.02 -19.88 -23.71
C PRO A 106 -16.23 -20.79 -23.44
N GLU A 107 -16.94 -21.17 -24.51
CA GLU A 107 -18.24 -21.86 -24.41
C GLU A 107 -18.20 -23.12 -23.52
N GLU A 108 -17.15 -23.93 -23.69
CA GLU A 108 -16.86 -25.15 -22.93
C GLU A 108 -16.71 -24.97 -21.41
N ASN A 109 -16.43 -23.75 -20.94
CA ASN A 109 -16.17 -23.46 -19.53
C ASN A 109 -17.24 -22.58 -18.88
N ARG A 110 -18.29 -22.18 -19.61
CA ARG A 110 -19.36 -21.31 -19.07
C ARG A 110 -20.11 -21.96 -17.90
N THR A 111 -20.37 -23.26 -17.98
CA THR A 111 -21.10 -24.04 -16.96
C THR A 111 -20.21 -24.46 -15.77
N LYS A 112 -18.88 -24.41 -15.93
CA LYS A 112 -17.93 -24.67 -14.84
C LYS A 112 -17.92 -23.51 -13.85
N THR A 113 -17.47 -23.76 -12.63
CA THR A 113 -17.33 -22.72 -11.61
C THR A 113 -16.13 -21.82 -11.91
N ASN A 114 -16.39 -20.55 -12.19
CA ASN A 114 -15.39 -19.52 -12.47
C ASN A 114 -15.51 -18.37 -11.44
N ALA A 115 -14.48 -17.54 -11.33
CA ALA A 115 -14.52 -16.37 -10.44
C ALA A 115 -13.91 -15.11 -11.04
N ILE A 116 -14.46 -13.95 -10.68
CA ILE A 116 -13.81 -12.64 -10.81
C ILE A 116 -13.29 -12.24 -9.43
N LEU A 117 -12.00 -11.92 -9.35
CA LEU A 117 -11.36 -11.37 -8.16
C LEU A 117 -10.94 -9.93 -8.42
N PHE A 118 -11.60 -9.00 -7.75
CA PHE A 118 -11.22 -7.60 -7.73
C PHE A 118 -10.19 -7.36 -6.62
N VAL A 119 -8.96 -7.02 -6.98
CA VAL A 119 -7.89 -6.67 -6.04
C VAL A 119 -7.74 -5.16 -5.98
N ILE A 120 -8.16 -4.57 -4.87
CA ILE A 120 -8.11 -3.12 -4.65
C ILE A 120 -6.73 -2.74 -4.14
N ASN A 121 -6.05 -1.89 -4.90
CA ASN A 121 -4.65 -1.57 -4.71
C ASN A 121 -4.43 -0.09 -4.37
N ASN A 122 -3.35 0.15 -3.62
CA ASN A 122 -2.87 1.51 -3.36
C ASN A 122 -2.46 2.17 -4.69
N HIS A 123 -2.92 3.39 -4.93
CA HIS A 123 -2.68 4.14 -6.15
C HIS A 123 -1.43 5.04 -6.09
N SER A 124 -0.77 5.10 -4.92
CA SER A 124 0.38 5.96 -4.67
C SER A 124 1.57 5.60 -5.59
N PRO A 125 2.18 6.59 -6.26
CA PRO A 125 3.37 6.40 -7.09
C PRO A 125 4.68 6.39 -6.27
N PHE A 126 4.58 6.54 -4.94
CA PHE A 126 5.73 6.55 -4.05
C PHE A 126 6.19 5.11 -3.70
N PRO A 127 7.44 4.90 -3.27
CA PRO A 127 8.02 3.58 -2.98
C PRO A 127 7.13 2.70 -2.10
N GLN A 128 6.52 3.27 -1.07
CA GLN A 128 5.62 2.52 -0.20
C GLN A 128 4.36 2.02 -0.92
N GLY A 129 3.80 2.83 -1.81
CA GLY A 129 2.66 2.46 -2.65
C GLY A 129 3.00 1.30 -3.58
N VAL A 130 4.16 1.36 -4.24
CA VAL A 130 4.68 0.29 -5.10
C VAL A 130 4.92 -0.99 -4.30
N GLU A 131 5.65 -0.91 -3.19
CA GLU A 131 5.96 -2.06 -2.33
C GLU A 131 4.68 -2.74 -1.83
N THR A 132 3.67 -1.95 -1.43
CA THR A 132 2.35 -2.46 -1.04
C THR A 132 1.69 -3.25 -2.18
N ARG A 133 1.71 -2.73 -3.41
CA ARG A 133 1.14 -3.42 -4.58
C ARG A 133 1.89 -4.70 -4.89
N LEU A 134 3.22 -4.70 -4.78
CA LEU A 134 4.06 -5.87 -4.98
C LEU A 134 3.75 -6.96 -3.95
N ARG A 135 3.66 -6.62 -2.65
CA ARG A 135 3.29 -7.55 -1.58
C ARG A 135 1.91 -8.15 -1.79
N ASN A 136 0.91 -7.31 -2.09
CA ASN A 136 -0.45 -7.77 -2.40
C ASN A 136 -0.45 -8.75 -3.58
N ARG A 137 0.32 -8.42 -4.63
CA ARG A 137 0.43 -9.27 -5.80
C ARG A 137 1.07 -10.62 -5.49
N VAL A 138 2.19 -10.64 -4.76
CA VAL A 138 2.86 -11.88 -4.35
C VAL A 138 1.90 -12.74 -3.52
N ALA A 139 1.16 -12.16 -2.58
CA ALA A 139 0.18 -12.89 -1.76
C ALA A 139 -0.95 -13.50 -2.61
N VAL A 140 -1.54 -12.73 -3.54
CA VAL A 140 -2.59 -13.22 -4.44
C VAL A 140 -2.07 -14.33 -5.36
N LEU A 141 -0.89 -14.16 -5.94
CA LEU A 141 -0.28 -15.18 -6.82
C LEU A 141 0.05 -16.46 -6.06
N ALA A 142 0.58 -16.34 -4.83
CA ALA A 142 0.83 -17.49 -3.97
C ALA A 142 -0.46 -18.23 -3.62
N ALA A 143 -1.54 -17.50 -3.29
CA ALA A 143 -2.84 -18.09 -3.00
C ALA A 143 -3.45 -18.79 -4.23
N LEU A 144 -3.38 -18.19 -5.41
CA LEU A 144 -3.85 -18.80 -6.66
C LEU A 144 -3.06 -20.06 -7.00
N ARG A 145 -1.72 -20.02 -6.85
CA ARG A 145 -0.87 -21.20 -7.04
C ARG A 145 -1.21 -22.32 -6.06
N ALA A 146 -1.42 -22.00 -4.78
CA ALA A 146 -1.83 -22.96 -3.77
C ALA A 146 -3.22 -23.58 -4.08
N ALA A 147 -4.10 -22.82 -4.74
CA ALA A 147 -5.37 -23.32 -5.24
C ALA A 147 -5.25 -24.20 -6.51
N GLY A 148 -4.06 -24.36 -7.10
CA GLY A 148 -3.83 -25.11 -8.33
C GLY A 148 -4.11 -24.30 -9.61
N LEU A 149 -4.06 -22.97 -9.53
CA LEU A 149 -4.27 -22.06 -10.66
C LEU A 149 -2.94 -21.46 -11.12
N VAL A 150 -2.75 -21.37 -12.43
CA VAL A 150 -1.56 -20.76 -13.05
C VAL A 150 -1.96 -19.65 -14.01
N LYS A 151 -1.10 -18.63 -14.12
CA LYS A 151 -1.34 -17.46 -14.97
C LYS A 151 -1.25 -17.83 -16.45
N LYS A 152 -2.26 -17.43 -17.23
CA LYS A 152 -2.21 -17.42 -18.69
C LYS A 152 -1.25 -16.33 -19.16
N GLY A 153 -0.20 -16.70 -19.90
CA GLY A 153 0.81 -15.75 -20.38
C GLY A 153 1.64 -15.18 -19.23
N SER A 154 2.58 -15.98 -18.71
CA SER A 154 3.42 -15.64 -17.54
C SER A 154 4.06 -14.25 -17.63
N ASP A 155 4.43 -13.85 -18.84
CA ASP A 155 5.29 -12.69 -19.10
C ASP A 155 4.52 -11.48 -19.68
N GLU A 156 3.19 -11.44 -19.53
CA GLU A 156 2.37 -10.32 -20.01
C GLU A 156 1.33 -9.82 -19.00
N THR A 157 1.07 -8.52 -18.99
CA THR A 157 -0.08 -7.89 -18.32
C THR A 157 -0.89 -7.15 -19.37
N ARG A 158 -2.22 -7.30 -19.29
CA ARG A 158 -3.14 -6.66 -20.23
C ARG A 158 -4.03 -5.65 -19.53
N PHE A 159 -4.54 -4.70 -20.28
CA PHE A 159 -5.37 -3.61 -19.77
C PHE A 159 -6.73 -3.54 -20.46
N VAL A 160 -7.76 -3.21 -19.70
CA VAL A 160 -9.08 -2.79 -20.20
C VAL A 160 -9.41 -1.39 -19.66
N SER A 161 -10.39 -0.70 -20.23
CA SER A 161 -10.90 0.54 -19.65
C SER A 161 -12.15 0.27 -18.80
N LEU A 162 -12.25 0.97 -17.68
CA LEU A 162 -13.47 1.08 -16.92
C LEU A 162 -14.42 2.08 -17.61
N ALA A 163 -15.69 1.70 -17.82
CA ALA A 163 -16.73 2.63 -18.23
C ALA A 163 -17.33 3.32 -17.00
N THR A 164 -17.28 4.65 -16.97
CA THR A 164 -17.81 5.52 -15.92
C THR A 164 -19.33 5.60 -15.93
N ALA A 165 -19.92 6.00 -14.80
CA ALA A 165 -21.36 6.21 -14.68
C ALA A 165 -21.84 7.35 -15.59
N GLY A 166 -22.71 7.03 -16.55
CA GLY A 166 -23.31 8.01 -17.47
C GLY A 166 -22.56 8.23 -18.78
N GLU A 167 -21.37 7.65 -18.95
CA GLU A 167 -20.59 7.77 -20.18
C GLU A 167 -20.64 6.45 -20.96
N ALA A 168 -21.19 6.49 -22.17
CA ALA A 168 -20.90 5.46 -23.16
C ALA A 168 -19.38 5.42 -23.35
N VAL A 169 -18.80 4.22 -23.57
CA VAL A 169 -17.40 4.12 -24.01
C VAL A 169 -17.20 5.13 -25.13
N PRO A 170 -16.27 6.11 -25.01
CA PRO A 170 -16.18 7.18 -25.98
C PRO A 170 -15.84 6.58 -27.35
N THR A 171 -16.87 6.46 -28.19
CA THR A 171 -16.76 6.01 -29.58
C THR A 171 -16.16 7.08 -30.49
N THR A 172 -16.03 8.30 -29.98
CA THR A 172 -15.51 9.46 -30.72
C THR A 172 -14.33 10.07 -29.98
N ALA A 173 -13.23 10.26 -30.70
CA ALA A 173 -11.94 10.80 -30.24
C ALA A 173 -11.97 12.27 -29.80
N ALA A 174 -13.14 12.84 -29.52
CA ALA A 174 -13.29 14.25 -29.19
C ALA A 174 -13.37 14.42 -27.66
N ALA A 175 -12.28 14.93 -27.10
CA ALA A 175 -12.16 15.59 -25.79
C ALA A 175 -12.42 14.71 -24.55
N SER A 176 -11.40 13.96 -24.13
CA SER A 176 -11.18 13.57 -22.73
C SER A 176 -9.71 13.14 -22.58
N GLY A 177 -9.00 13.56 -21.53
CA GLY A 177 -7.58 13.25 -21.33
C GLY A 177 -7.33 11.75 -21.09
N VAL A 178 -6.07 11.31 -21.08
CA VAL A 178 -5.71 9.93 -20.63
C VAL A 178 -6.15 9.66 -19.19
N GLU A 179 -6.34 10.71 -18.38
CA GLU A 179 -6.90 10.57 -17.03
C GLU A 179 -8.38 10.14 -17.04
N ASP A 180 -9.11 10.37 -18.14
CA ASP A 180 -10.51 9.96 -18.28
C ASP A 180 -10.64 8.49 -18.69
N LEU A 181 -9.64 7.94 -19.38
CA LEU A 181 -9.54 6.50 -19.63
C LEU A 181 -8.99 5.80 -18.39
N LYS A 182 -9.90 5.47 -17.46
CA LYS A 182 -9.62 4.68 -16.25
C LYS A 182 -9.20 3.24 -16.62
N LEU A 183 -7.95 3.07 -17.03
CA LEU A 183 -7.39 1.76 -17.38
C LEU A 183 -7.20 0.87 -16.14
N VAL A 184 -7.48 -0.41 -16.32
CA VAL A 184 -7.42 -1.45 -15.29
C VAL A 184 -6.63 -2.64 -15.82
N ALA A 185 -5.59 -3.02 -15.10
CA ALA A 185 -4.82 -4.22 -15.42
C ALA A 185 -5.63 -5.47 -15.08
N TYR A 186 -5.59 -6.47 -15.95
CA TYR A 186 -6.23 -7.76 -15.72
C TYR A 186 -5.32 -8.92 -16.10
N GLU A 187 -5.54 -10.05 -15.43
CA GLU A 187 -4.84 -11.30 -15.67
C GLU A 187 -5.80 -12.48 -15.53
N VAL A 188 -5.65 -13.48 -16.39
CA VAL A 188 -6.48 -14.69 -16.37
C VAL A 188 -5.65 -15.85 -15.84
N PHE A 189 -6.24 -16.63 -14.95
CA PHE A 189 -5.66 -17.84 -14.39
C PHE A 189 -6.53 -19.03 -14.75
N TRP A 190 -5.92 -20.14 -15.14
CA TRP A 190 -6.60 -21.38 -15.40
C TRP A 190 -6.11 -22.47 -14.47
N ARG A 191 -6.93 -23.49 -14.28
CA ARG A 191 -6.56 -24.70 -13.56
C ARG A 191 -5.40 -25.41 -14.26
N ASP A 192 -4.39 -25.74 -13.48
CA ASP A 192 -3.33 -26.65 -13.89
C ASP A 192 -3.61 -28.03 -13.28
N GLY A 193 -3.88 -29.00 -14.15
CA GLY A 193 -4.15 -30.38 -13.74
C GLY A 193 -2.96 -31.10 -13.10
N SER A 194 -1.75 -30.54 -13.24
CA SER A 194 -0.51 -31.12 -12.67
C SER A 194 -0.26 -30.74 -11.21
N VAL A 195 -0.97 -29.72 -10.69
CA VAL A 195 -0.81 -29.27 -9.30
C VAL A 195 -1.83 -29.97 -8.41
N GLU A 196 -1.35 -30.79 -7.48
CA GLU A 196 -2.20 -31.34 -6.42
C GLU A 196 -2.72 -30.20 -5.53
N SER A 197 -4.03 -30.00 -5.54
CA SER A 197 -4.72 -29.00 -4.73
C SER A 197 -5.88 -29.67 -3.99
N SER A 198 -5.95 -29.42 -2.68
CA SER A 198 -7.02 -29.88 -1.81
C SER A 198 -8.35 -29.19 -2.11
N SER A 199 -8.35 -28.04 -2.80
CA SER A 199 -9.55 -27.28 -3.16
C SER A 199 -9.65 -27.06 -4.66
N ARG A 200 -10.29 -28.00 -5.37
CA ARG A 200 -10.51 -27.93 -6.82
C ARG A 200 -11.70 -27.04 -7.23
N LEU A 201 -11.89 -25.90 -6.57
CA LEU A 201 -13.14 -25.13 -6.66
C LEU A 201 -13.36 -24.38 -7.97
N TYR A 202 -12.32 -23.80 -8.57
CA TYR A 202 -12.46 -22.90 -9.74
C TYR A 202 -11.72 -23.41 -10.96
N GLU A 203 -12.36 -23.35 -12.12
CA GLU A 203 -11.72 -23.64 -13.41
C GLU A 203 -10.87 -22.47 -13.88
N ARG A 204 -11.43 -21.26 -13.81
CA ARG A 204 -10.74 -20.03 -14.20
C ARG A 204 -11.02 -18.92 -13.21
N VAL A 205 -10.01 -18.09 -13.00
CA VAL A 205 -10.09 -16.88 -12.17
C VAL A 205 -9.59 -15.68 -12.98
N LEU A 206 -10.42 -14.66 -13.11
CA LEU A 206 -10.05 -13.37 -13.68
C LEU A 206 -9.69 -12.43 -12.55
N VAL A 207 -8.46 -11.93 -12.53
CA VAL A 207 -8.00 -10.96 -11.53
C VAL A 207 -7.95 -9.59 -12.16
N PHE A 208 -8.63 -8.62 -11.56
CA PHE A 208 -8.48 -7.21 -11.88
C PHE A 208 -7.67 -6.50 -10.78
N TRP A 209 -6.63 -5.79 -11.18
CA TRP A 209 -5.81 -4.96 -10.30
C TRP A 209 -6.31 -3.52 -10.38
N LEU A 210 -7.16 -3.13 -9.43
CA LEU A 210 -7.88 -1.86 -9.44
C LEU A 210 -7.23 -0.84 -8.51
N PRO A 211 -6.77 0.31 -9.02
CA PRO A 211 -6.43 1.44 -8.17
C PRO A 211 -7.67 1.89 -7.38
N GLU A 212 -7.56 2.00 -6.06
CA GLU A 212 -8.69 2.37 -5.19
C GLU A 212 -9.33 3.71 -5.57
N ARG A 213 -8.54 4.65 -6.10
CA ARG A 213 -9.04 5.93 -6.62
C ARG A 213 -10.08 5.78 -7.73
N HIS A 214 -10.07 4.68 -8.50
CA HIS A 214 -11.03 4.43 -9.58
C HIS A 214 -12.39 3.94 -9.06
N VAL A 215 -12.46 3.51 -7.80
CA VAL A 215 -13.62 2.93 -7.12
C VAL A 215 -13.95 3.71 -5.84
N ARG A 216 -13.56 4.98 -5.76
CA ARG A 216 -13.82 5.84 -4.60
C ARG A 216 -15.28 6.28 -4.54
N GLU A 217 -15.83 6.65 -5.69
CA GLU A 217 -17.22 7.04 -5.87
C GLU A 217 -17.98 5.85 -6.43
N HIS A 218 -19.12 5.49 -5.82
CA HIS A 218 -19.97 4.40 -6.30
C HIS A 218 -19.21 3.08 -6.55
N PRO A 219 -18.46 2.56 -5.55
CA PRO A 219 -17.63 1.37 -5.70
C PRO A 219 -18.43 0.18 -6.23
N TRP A 220 -19.62 -0.05 -5.67
CA TRP A 220 -20.46 -1.19 -6.05
C TRP A 220 -20.98 -1.10 -7.48
N ASP A 221 -21.34 0.09 -7.95
CA ASP A 221 -21.75 0.31 -9.34
C ASP A 221 -20.58 0.08 -10.29
N THR A 222 -19.40 0.62 -9.95
CA THR A 222 -18.17 0.46 -10.71
C THR A 222 -17.79 -1.03 -10.88
N LEU A 223 -17.81 -1.79 -9.78
CA LEU A 223 -17.51 -3.23 -9.79
C LEU A 223 -18.56 -4.03 -10.58
N GLN A 224 -19.85 -3.68 -10.44
CA GLN A 224 -20.93 -4.32 -11.19
C GLN A 224 -20.80 -4.07 -12.70
N ARG A 225 -20.45 -2.84 -13.12
CA ARG A 225 -20.22 -2.51 -14.54
C ARG A 225 -19.07 -3.33 -15.12
N LEU A 226 -17.95 -3.45 -14.39
CA LEU A 226 -16.83 -4.28 -14.84
C LEU A 226 -17.24 -5.74 -15.00
N ALA A 227 -17.94 -6.31 -14.02
CA ALA A 227 -18.43 -7.68 -14.12
C ALA A 227 -19.45 -7.84 -15.28
N GLY A 228 -20.33 -6.86 -15.46
CA GLY A 228 -21.27 -6.81 -16.58
C GLY A 228 -20.56 -6.79 -17.94
N GLN A 229 -19.48 -6.03 -18.08
CA GLN A 229 -18.66 -5.98 -19.30
C GLN A 229 -17.99 -7.32 -19.62
N VAL A 230 -17.62 -8.10 -18.59
CA VAL A 230 -17.08 -9.46 -18.77
C VAL A 230 -18.11 -10.43 -19.36
N VAL A 231 -19.41 -10.19 -19.14
CA VAL A 231 -20.48 -11.08 -19.64
C VAL A 231 -21.32 -10.45 -20.76
N THR A 232 -21.00 -9.22 -21.19
CA THR A 232 -21.79 -8.47 -22.16
C THR A 232 -21.87 -9.20 -23.51
N ASN A 233 -23.10 -9.30 -24.03
CA ASN A 233 -23.46 -9.96 -25.29
C ASN A 233 -23.02 -11.44 -25.37
N MET A 234 -22.86 -12.10 -24.23
CA MET A 234 -22.53 -13.52 -24.19
C MET A 234 -23.82 -14.37 -24.26
N PRO A 235 -23.90 -15.38 -25.13
CA PRO A 235 -25.02 -16.31 -25.14
C PRO A 235 -24.94 -17.27 -23.94
N GLY A 236 -26.08 -17.63 -23.34
CA GLY A 236 -26.12 -18.54 -22.18
C GLY A 236 -25.63 -17.92 -20.87
N VAL A 237 -25.65 -16.58 -20.76
CA VAL A 237 -25.22 -15.85 -19.56
C VAL A 237 -25.93 -16.35 -18.29
N ALA A 238 -27.23 -16.66 -18.37
CA ALA A 238 -28.01 -17.23 -17.27
C ALA A 238 -27.46 -18.57 -16.72
N GLU A 239 -26.77 -19.36 -17.54
CA GLU A 239 -26.19 -20.65 -17.15
C GLU A 239 -24.76 -20.53 -16.62
N THR A 240 -24.20 -19.31 -16.63
CA THR A 240 -22.81 -19.07 -16.25
C THR A 240 -22.65 -19.13 -14.73
N ASN A 241 -21.82 -20.05 -14.24
CA ASN A 241 -21.47 -20.14 -12.83
C ASN A 241 -20.27 -19.24 -12.52
N LEU A 242 -20.55 -17.99 -12.16
CA LEU A 242 -19.56 -16.96 -11.90
C LEU A 242 -19.70 -16.41 -10.48
N GLN A 243 -18.64 -16.55 -9.68
CA GLN A 243 -18.56 -15.97 -8.34
C GLN A 243 -17.75 -14.67 -8.36
N VAL A 244 -18.07 -13.75 -7.46
CA VAL A 244 -17.35 -12.48 -7.32
C VAL A 244 -16.67 -12.40 -5.96
N GLY A 245 -15.37 -12.14 -5.97
CA GLY A 245 -14.56 -11.84 -4.80
C GLY A 245 -13.99 -10.44 -4.87
N VAL A 246 -13.92 -9.76 -3.74
CA VAL A 246 -13.26 -8.46 -3.59
C VAL A 246 -12.24 -8.55 -2.46
N LEU A 247 -10.98 -8.27 -2.78
CA LEU A 247 -9.92 -8.04 -1.81
C LEU A 247 -9.76 -6.52 -1.63
N GLY A 248 -10.40 -5.98 -0.60
CA GLY A 248 -10.47 -4.55 -0.33
C GLY A 248 -11.68 -4.17 0.53
N PRO A 249 -11.93 -2.86 0.74
CA PRO A 249 -11.09 -1.73 0.31
C PRO A 249 -9.71 -1.72 0.98
N ARG A 250 -8.77 -0.99 0.40
CA ARG A 250 -7.37 -1.00 0.86
C ARG A 250 -7.17 -0.01 2.01
N THR A 251 -7.84 1.14 1.98
CA THR A 251 -7.68 2.19 2.99
C THR A 251 -8.85 2.27 3.96
N SER A 252 -8.58 2.82 5.16
CA SER A 252 -9.59 3.01 6.21
C SER A 252 -10.72 3.96 5.79
N ASP A 253 -10.44 5.00 5.01
CA ASP A 253 -11.47 5.87 4.40
C ASP A 253 -12.29 5.11 3.35
N GLY A 254 -11.65 4.28 2.53
CA GLY A 254 -12.34 3.39 1.60
C GLY A 254 -13.30 2.46 2.33
N LEU A 255 -12.88 1.93 3.49
CA LEU A 255 -13.72 1.05 4.33
C LEU A 255 -14.93 1.74 4.92
N VAL A 256 -14.82 3.01 5.32
CA VAL A 256 -15.99 3.79 5.76
C VAL A 256 -16.89 4.12 4.56
N ALA A 257 -16.30 4.58 3.44
CA ALA A 257 -17.03 5.05 2.27
C ALA A 257 -17.82 3.92 1.58
N TRP A 258 -17.18 2.79 1.29
CA TRP A 258 -17.80 1.67 0.56
C TRP A 258 -19.01 1.09 1.28
N PHE A 259 -18.99 1.13 2.60
CA PHE A 259 -20.03 0.57 3.44
C PHE A 259 -20.98 1.64 4.01
N GLY A 260 -20.85 2.87 3.52
CA GLY A 260 -21.78 3.96 3.81
C GLY A 260 -23.17 3.69 3.23
N THR A 261 -24.20 4.22 3.89
CA THR A 261 -25.61 4.00 3.54
C THR A 261 -25.93 4.42 2.10
N ASN A 262 -25.39 5.57 1.67
CA ASN A 262 -25.66 6.13 0.35
C ASN A 262 -25.10 5.26 -0.79
N GLU A 263 -23.91 4.69 -0.62
CA GLU A 263 -23.26 3.89 -1.65
C GLU A 263 -23.98 2.56 -1.90
N ILE A 264 -24.41 1.91 -0.83
CA ILE A 264 -25.18 0.67 -0.92
C ILE A 264 -26.59 0.95 -1.49
N ALA A 265 -27.21 2.07 -1.11
CA ALA A 265 -28.50 2.49 -1.67
C ALA A 265 -28.40 2.79 -3.18
N TYR A 266 -27.34 3.50 -3.60
CA TYR A 266 -27.07 3.79 -5.02
C TYR A 266 -26.90 2.50 -5.84
N ALA A 267 -26.18 1.52 -5.30
CA ALA A 267 -26.00 0.22 -5.94
C ALA A 267 -27.33 -0.51 -6.22
N ARG A 268 -28.38 -0.25 -5.42
CA ARG A 268 -29.69 -0.88 -5.59
C ARG A 268 -30.52 -0.25 -6.72
N THR A 269 -30.31 1.02 -7.05
CA THR A 269 -31.17 1.79 -7.97
C THR A 269 -30.67 1.76 -9.43
N ASN A 270 -29.37 1.69 -9.68
CA ASN A 270 -28.77 1.73 -11.03
C ASN A 270 -28.49 0.33 -11.60
N ARG A 271 -29.53 -0.35 -12.11
CA ARG A 271 -29.49 -1.79 -12.44
C ARG A 271 -29.20 -2.10 -13.92
N SER A 272 -28.29 -3.06 -14.16
CA SER A 272 -28.41 -4.01 -15.28
C SER A 272 -28.69 -5.41 -14.71
N SER A 273 -29.63 -6.16 -15.30
CA SER A 273 -30.18 -7.41 -14.72
C SER A 273 -29.16 -8.54 -14.58
N ASP A 274 -28.16 -8.61 -15.46
CA ASP A 274 -27.20 -9.73 -15.50
C ASP A 274 -26.02 -9.58 -14.53
N ALA A 275 -25.55 -8.36 -14.27
CA ALA A 275 -24.44 -8.14 -13.33
C ALA A 275 -24.86 -8.37 -11.88
N LEU A 276 -26.11 -8.06 -11.53
CA LEU A 276 -26.64 -8.13 -10.17
C LEU A 276 -26.62 -9.54 -9.58
N ARG A 277 -26.98 -10.56 -10.36
CA ARG A 277 -27.07 -11.95 -9.85
C ARG A 277 -25.72 -12.50 -9.39
N PHE A 278 -24.61 -12.02 -9.97
CA PHE A 278 -23.27 -12.47 -9.56
C PHE A 278 -22.86 -11.83 -8.23
N PHE A 279 -23.35 -10.62 -7.96
CA PHE A 279 -23.07 -9.91 -6.72
C PHE A 279 -23.89 -10.39 -5.54
N ASP A 280 -25.03 -11.08 -5.76
CA ASP A 280 -25.77 -11.71 -4.66
C ASP A 280 -24.90 -12.65 -3.83
N THR A 281 -23.82 -13.21 -4.37
CA THR A 281 -22.90 -14.10 -3.65
C THR A 281 -21.53 -13.48 -3.39
N VAL A 282 -21.41 -12.15 -3.51
CA VAL A 282 -20.12 -11.46 -3.41
C VAL A 282 -19.43 -11.71 -2.06
N LYS A 283 -18.14 -12.04 -2.12
CA LYS A 283 -17.30 -12.23 -0.94
C LYS A 283 -16.30 -11.08 -0.84
N VAL A 284 -16.42 -10.28 0.20
CA VAL A 284 -15.54 -9.14 0.46
C VAL A 284 -14.61 -9.48 1.60
N ILE A 285 -13.33 -9.35 1.34
CA ILE A 285 -12.25 -9.58 2.30
C ILE A 285 -11.48 -8.27 2.42
N SER A 286 -11.55 -7.63 3.58
CA SER A 286 -10.68 -6.49 3.91
C SER A 286 -9.58 -6.98 4.85
N SER A 287 -8.33 -6.93 4.42
CA SER A 287 -7.18 -7.38 5.21
C SER A 287 -6.28 -6.25 5.72
N SER A 288 -6.56 -5.01 5.31
CA SER A 288 -5.67 -3.87 5.55
C SER A 288 -6.34 -2.67 6.19
N ALA A 289 -7.62 -2.42 5.93
CA ALA A 289 -8.35 -1.31 6.52
C ALA A 289 -8.86 -1.69 7.91
N ARG A 290 -8.60 -0.84 8.92
CA ARG A 290 -8.70 -1.19 10.35
C ARG A 290 -9.48 -0.19 11.20
N VAL A 291 -10.20 0.75 10.58
CA VAL A 291 -10.91 1.83 11.27
C VAL A 291 -11.85 1.32 12.39
N PRO A 292 -11.96 2.02 13.54
CA PRO A 292 -12.90 1.65 14.60
C PRO A 292 -14.37 1.80 14.17
N ASP A 293 -15.27 1.05 14.81
CA ASP A 293 -16.73 1.10 14.55
C ASP A 293 -17.33 2.50 14.71
N ALA A 294 -16.77 3.31 15.60
CA ALA A 294 -17.22 4.68 15.88
C ALA A 294 -17.11 5.64 14.68
N PHE A 295 -16.33 5.29 13.65
CA PHE A 295 -16.17 6.10 12.44
C PHE A 295 -17.17 5.75 11.33
N TYR A 296 -17.99 4.71 11.53
CA TYR A 296 -19.11 4.42 10.63
C TYR A 296 -20.28 5.36 10.93
N ASP A 297 -20.94 5.82 9.87
CA ASP A 297 -22.05 6.77 9.99
C ASP A 297 -23.20 6.22 10.87
N PRO A 298 -23.49 6.86 12.03
CA PRO A 298 -24.59 6.44 12.91
C PRO A 298 -25.96 6.95 12.44
N THR A 299 -26.02 7.88 11.47
CA THR A 299 -27.16 8.79 11.29
C THR A 299 -28.42 8.18 10.68
N ASN A 300 -28.38 6.94 10.17
CA ASN A 300 -29.52 6.36 9.46
C ASN A 300 -30.00 4.98 9.98
N ASP A 301 -29.49 4.50 11.11
CA ASP A 301 -29.94 3.22 11.68
C ASP A 301 -29.92 3.28 13.21
N THR A 302 -31.10 3.19 13.82
CA THR A 302 -31.26 2.94 15.27
C THR A 302 -30.57 1.65 15.73
N GLY A 303 -30.19 0.77 14.79
CA GLY A 303 -29.43 -0.46 15.01
C GLY A 303 -27.90 -0.31 15.10
N VAL A 304 -27.30 0.85 14.78
CA VAL A 304 -25.82 1.02 14.83
C VAL A 304 -25.27 0.85 16.25
N VAL A 305 -26.00 1.34 17.26
CA VAL A 305 -25.63 1.15 18.67
C VAL A 305 -25.88 -0.29 19.13
N ALA A 306 -26.89 -0.96 18.58
CA ALA A 306 -27.28 -2.32 18.97
C ALA A 306 -26.41 -3.43 18.34
N LEU A 307 -25.90 -3.22 17.12
CA LEU A 307 -25.13 -4.22 16.35
C LEU A 307 -23.64 -3.87 16.22
N GLY A 308 -23.25 -2.60 16.38
CA GLY A 308 -21.93 -2.07 16.02
C GLY A 308 -21.84 -1.64 14.55
N GLY A 309 -21.03 -0.62 14.27
CA GLY A 309 -20.92 0.03 12.97
C GLY A 309 -20.58 -0.94 11.82
N ARG A 310 -19.66 -1.89 12.06
CA ARG A 310 -19.29 -2.89 11.05
C ARG A 310 -20.36 -3.94 10.79
N ALA A 311 -21.05 -4.39 11.83
CA ALA A 311 -22.14 -5.35 11.68
C ALA A 311 -23.32 -4.71 10.93
N ALA A 312 -23.64 -3.46 11.23
CA ALA A 312 -24.64 -2.68 10.49
C ALA A 312 -24.26 -2.53 9.01
N ALA A 313 -23.01 -2.18 8.71
CA ALA A 313 -22.47 -2.15 7.35
C ALA A 313 -22.63 -3.50 6.61
N ALA A 314 -22.27 -4.62 7.27
CA ALA A 314 -22.42 -5.95 6.69
C ALA A 314 -23.89 -6.34 6.46
N ALA A 315 -24.79 -5.94 7.35
CA ALA A 315 -26.23 -6.15 7.20
C ALA A 315 -26.79 -5.36 6.01
N ARG A 316 -26.38 -4.09 5.83
CA ARG A 316 -26.76 -3.29 4.66
C ARG A 316 -26.30 -3.94 3.35
N LEU A 317 -25.07 -4.46 3.32
CA LEU A 317 -24.59 -5.16 2.14
C LEU A 317 -25.41 -6.41 1.85
N LYS A 318 -25.74 -7.22 2.86
CA LYS A 318 -26.61 -8.40 2.71
C LYS A 318 -28.02 -8.06 2.25
N ASN A 319 -28.55 -6.92 2.68
CA ASN A 319 -29.84 -6.43 2.23
C ASN A 319 -29.81 -5.97 0.76
N ALA A 320 -28.65 -5.52 0.27
CA ALA A 320 -28.47 -5.18 -1.15
C ALA A 320 -28.14 -6.42 -2.02
N PHE A 321 -27.42 -7.38 -1.46
CA PHE A 321 -26.89 -8.57 -2.13
C PHE A 321 -27.10 -9.80 -1.23
N THR A 322 -28.07 -10.66 -1.58
CA THR A 322 -28.74 -11.56 -0.61
C THR A 322 -27.80 -12.47 0.18
N ASN A 323 -26.76 -13.02 -0.45
CA ASN A 323 -25.79 -13.94 0.15
C ASN A 323 -24.38 -13.31 0.27
N ALA A 324 -24.28 -11.98 0.25
CA ALA A 324 -23.00 -11.31 0.38
C ALA A 324 -22.37 -11.55 1.75
N THR A 325 -21.04 -11.65 1.76
CA THR A 325 -20.26 -11.80 2.99
C THR A 325 -19.16 -10.76 3.05
N VAL A 326 -18.94 -10.23 4.24
CA VAL A 326 -17.84 -9.30 4.54
C VAL A 326 -17.03 -9.92 5.66
N ARG A 327 -15.73 -10.08 5.42
CA ARG A 327 -14.78 -10.54 6.44
C ARG A 327 -13.66 -9.53 6.54
N GLN A 328 -13.45 -9.03 7.74
CA GLN A 328 -12.29 -8.20 8.05
C GLN A 328 -11.25 -9.05 8.78
N PHE A 329 -10.00 -8.91 8.37
CA PHE A 329 -8.87 -9.59 8.99
C PHE A 329 -7.94 -8.53 9.60
N GLY A 330 -7.48 -8.80 10.83
CA GLY A 330 -6.64 -7.89 11.59
C GLY A 330 -7.36 -7.30 12.81
N ALA A 331 -6.55 -6.78 13.74
CA ALA A 331 -7.06 -5.96 14.84
C ALA A 331 -7.49 -4.60 14.31
N THR A 332 -8.51 -3.99 14.93
CA THR A 332 -8.89 -2.62 14.63
C THR A 332 -8.01 -1.61 15.35
N ASP A 333 -8.03 -0.37 14.86
CA ASP A 333 -7.20 0.71 15.38
C ASP A 333 -7.50 1.00 16.86
N ASP A 334 -8.74 0.82 17.34
CA ASP A 334 -9.06 0.93 18.76
C ASP A 334 -8.36 -0.15 19.59
N ARG A 335 -8.34 -1.41 19.13
CA ARG A 335 -7.61 -2.51 19.80
C ARG A 335 -6.12 -2.26 19.80
N LEU A 336 -5.59 -1.76 18.68
CA LEU A 336 -4.19 -1.36 18.57
C LEU A 336 -3.87 -0.25 19.58
N CYS A 337 -4.71 0.79 19.69
CA CYS A 337 -4.51 1.88 20.63
C CYS A 337 -4.64 1.44 22.10
N PHE A 338 -5.58 0.54 22.42
CA PHE A 338 -5.64 -0.06 23.76
C PHE A 338 -4.38 -0.87 24.07
N ALA A 339 -3.88 -1.67 23.14
CA ALA A 339 -2.63 -2.41 23.30
C ALA A 339 -1.42 -1.48 23.47
N LEU A 340 -1.35 -0.39 22.69
CA LEU A 340 -0.31 0.63 22.83
C LEU A 340 -0.36 1.33 24.19
N ALA A 341 -1.55 1.68 24.68
CA ALA A 341 -1.72 2.28 26.00
C ALA A 341 -1.25 1.31 27.11
N ALA A 342 -1.60 0.03 27.03
CA ALA A 342 -1.11 -0.98 27.97
C ALA A 342 0.41 -1.13 27.92
N GLU A 343 1.00 -1.18 26.73
CA GLU A 343 2.46 -1.26 26.55
C GLU A 343 3.18 -0.04 27.14
N LEU A 344 2.64 1.16 26.95
CA LEU A 344 3.19 2.38 27.56
C LEU A 344 3.16 2.30 29.10
N SER A 345 2.06 1.80 29.68
CA SER A 345 1.97 1.58 31.12
C SER A 345 2.98 0.57 31.63
N LEU A 346 3.23 -0.52 30.91
CA LEU A 346 4.27 -1.50 31.25
C LEU A 346 5.68 -0.89 31.22
N ARG A 347 5.90 0.14 30.40
CA ARG A 347 7.16 0.89 30.31
C ARG A 347 7.28 2.04 31.32
N GLY A 348 6.34 2.11 32.28
CA GLY A 348 6.38 3.10 33.36
C GLY A 348 5.79 4.46 32.99
N VAL A 349 5.01 4.56 31.91
CA VAL A 349 4.23 5.76 31.59
C VAL A 349 2.88 5.70 32.30
N ASP A 350 2.60 6.63 33.20
CA ASP A 350 1.26 6.81 33.75
C ASP A 350 0.37 7.48 32.70
N ILE A 351 -0.30 6.65 31.89
CA ILE A 351 -1.16 7.08 30.79
C ILE A 351 -2.28 8.06 31.21
N ARG A 352 -2.64 8.15 32.50
CA ARG A 352 -3.67 9.06 33.01
C ARG A 352 -3.13 10.46 33.33
N GLN A 353 -1.82 10.57 33.59
CA GLN A 353 -1.19 11.79 34.12
C GLN A 353 -0.05 12.28 33.23
N ASP A 354 0.81 11.38 32.78
CA ASP A 354 1.98 11.70 31.98
C ASP A 354 1.59 12.28 30.62
N LYS A 355 2.41 13.23 30.17
CA LYS A 355 2.22 13.87 28.87
C LYS A 355 2.69 12.93 27.75
N ILE A 356 1.78 12.70 26.81
CA ILE A 356 2.02 11.89 25.62
C ILE A 356 1.89 12.79 24.40
N LEU A 357 2.95 12.85 23.62
CA LEU A 357 2.97 13.55 22.35
C LEU A 357 2.63 12.60 21.22
N LEU A 358 1.78 13.00 20.29
CA LEU A 358 1.52 12.30 19.04
C LEU A 358 1.94 13.20 17.87
N LEU A 359 2.66 12.64 16.91
CA LEU A 359 2.87 13.23 15.60
C LEU A 359 2.10 12.41 14.58
N SER A 360 1.33 13.05 13.71
CA SER A 360 0.62 12.32 12.66
C SER A 360 0.50 13.03 11.33
N GLU A 361 0.29 12.26 10.27
CA GLU A 361 0.00 12.81 8.94
C GLU A 361 -1.31 13.62 8.96
N TYR A 362 -1.26 14.85 8.46
CA TYR A 362 -2.40 15.74 8.32
C TYR A 362 -3.33 15.32 7.18
N ASP A 363 -2.73 14.92 6.06
CA ASP A 363 -3.38 14.76 4.77
C ASP A 363 -4.03 13.38 4.58
N THR A 364 -3.66 12.38 5.39
CA THR A 364 -4.25 11.03 5.31
C THR A 364 -5.39 10.83 6.32
N PHE A 365 -6.44 10.09 5.94
CA PHE A 365 -7.52 9.74 6.88
C PHE A 365 -7.01 8.92 8.05
N TYR A 366 -6.08 7.99 7.80
CA TYR A 366 -5.44 7.20 8.84
C TYR A 366 -4.64 8.08 9.82
N GLY A 367 -3.84 9.02 9.31
CA GLY A 367 -3.09 9.98 10.14
C GLY A 367 -3.98 10.91 10.98
N ARG A 368 -5.17 11.26 10.48
CA ARG A 368 -6.15 12.04 11.26
C ARG A 368 -6.93 11.20 12.28
N SER A 369 -7.29 9.97 11.93
CA SER A 369 -8.16 9.11 12.77
C SER A 369 -7.41 8.42 13.91
N LEU A 370 -6.16 8.02 13.71
CA LEU A 370 -5.41 7.26 14.72
C LEU A 370 -5.09 8.07 15.99
N PRO A 371 -4.67 9.36 15.93
CA PRO A 371 -4.50 10.16 17.14
C PRO A 371 -5.79 10.38 17.91
N LEU A 372 -6.91 10.60 17.21
CA LEU A 372 -8.22 10.71 17.84
C LEU A 372 -8.62 9.40 18.52
N THR A 373 -8.34 8.27 17.88
CA THR A 373 -8.57 6.93 18.43
C THR A 373 -7.73 6.72 19.69
N PHE A 374 -6.45 7.08 19.67
CA PHE A 374 -5.57 6.97 20.84
C PHE A 374 -6.03 7.88 21.98
N ALA A 375 -6.35 9.15 21.69
CA ALA A 375 -6.87 10.08 22.68
C ALA A 375 -8.20 9.58 23.29
N ALA A 376 -9.10 9.02 22.49
CA ALA A 376 -10.34 8.44 22.98
C ALA A 376 -10.10 7.24 23.91
N VAL A 377 -9.13 6.38 23.58
CA VAL A 377 -8.69 5.29 24.47
C VAL A 377 -8.21 5.86 25.81
N ILE A 378 -7.30 6.85 25.80
CA ILE A 378 -6.81 7.47 27.04
C ILE A 378 -7.96 8.07 27.86
N GLY A 379 -8.90 8.78 27.22
CA GLY A 379 -10.09 9.30 27.88
C GLY A 379 -10.94 8.21 28.53
N THR A 380 -11.13 7.08 27.85
CA THR A 380 -11.87 5.92 28.38
C THR A 380 -11.18 5.32 29.60
N LEU A 381 -9.86 5.14 29.54
CA LEU A 381 -9.09 4.55 30.63
C LEU A 381 -8.96 5.50 31.84
N ARG A 382 -9.22 6.80 31.66
CA ARG A 382 -9.28 7.81 32.74
C ARG A 382 -10.62 7.78 33.47
N THR A 383 -11.74 7.59 32.77
CA THR A 383 -13.09 7.60 33.36
C THR A 383 -13.51 6.26 33.97
N ASP A 384 -12.82 5.17 33.61
CA ASP A 384 -12.97 3.85 34.23
C ASP A 384 -12.38 3.85 35.67
N LEU A 385 -13.12 4.48 36.58
CA LEU A 385 -12.77 4.82 37.97
C LEU A 385 -12.95 3.66 38.96
N GLN A 386 -13.35 2.46 38.51
CA GLN A 386 -13.61 1.33 39.42
C GLN A 386 -12.39 0.46 39.75
N ASN A 387 -11.24 0.68 39.10
CA ASN A 387 -9.99 -0.03 39.41
C ASN A 387 -8.88 0.92 39.88
N PRO A 388 -8.55 0.95 41.19
CA PRO A 388 -7.63 1.93 41.78
C PRO A 388 -6.13 1.64 41.59
N ARG A 389 -5.74 0.63 40.79
CA ARG A 389 -4.33 0.23 40.63
C ARG A 389 -3.86 0.32 39.18
N PRO A 390 -3.10 1.37 38.81
CA PRO A 390 -2.53 1.55 37.46
C PRO A 390 -1.63 0.38 36.98
N HIS A 391 -1.05 -0.39 37.91
CA HIS A 391 -0.09 -1.47 37.62
C HIS A 391 -0.73 -2.85 37.37
N GLU A 392 -1.97 -3.10 37.81
CA GLU A 392 -2.74 -4.33 37.48
C GLU A 392 -3.54 -4.17 36.18
N TYR A 393 -3.72 -2.92 35.75
CA TYR A 393 -4.50 -2.50 34.59
C TYR A 393 -3.97 -2.99 33.23
N PRO A 394 -2.65 -3.04 32.95
CA PRO A 394 -2.13 -3.44 31.63
C PRO A 394 -2.41 -4.91 31.33
N ALA A 395 -2.25 -5.79 32.32
CA ALA A 395 -2.53 -7.22 32.18
C ALA A 395 -4.04 -7.48 32.03
N ALA A 396 -4.88 -6.79 32.80
CA ALA A 396 -6.33 -6.89 32.67
C ALA A 396 -6.86 -6.37 31.32
N LEU A 397 -6.30 -5.26 30.80
CA LEU A 397 -6.64 -4.72 29.50
C LEU A 397 -6.16 -5.65 28.36
N LEU A 398 -4.92 -6.14 28.44
CA LEU A 398 -4.40 -7.13 27.50
C LEU A 398 -5.24 -8.42 27.52
N ASN A 399 -5.65 -8.89 28.70
CA ASN A 399 -6.56 -10.02 28.85
C ASN A 399 -7.96 -9.71 28.28
N ALA A 400 -8.48 -8.49 28.46
CA ALA A 400 -9.75 -8.09 27.86
C ALA A 400 -9.68 -8.03 26.31
N LEU A 401 -8.49 -7.74 25.77
CA LEU A 401 -8.17 -7.79 24.35
C LEU A 401 -7.87 -9.21 23.84
N THR A 402 -7.73 -10.22 24.72
CA THR A 402 -7.62 -11.62 24.29
C THR A 402 -8.98 -12.20 23.93
N LEU A 403 -9.02 -12.96 22.83
CA LEU A 403 -10.21 -13.67 22.37
C LEU A 403 -10.35 -14.99 23.13
N THR A 404 -11.45 -15.15 23.86
CA THR A 404 -11.86 -16.44 24.45
C THR A 404 -13.10 -16.96 23.72
N ASN A 405 -13.03 -18.15 23.11
CA ASN A 405 -14.14 -18.75 22.33
C ASN A 405 -14.70 -17.85 21.22
N GLY A 406 -13.85 -17.01 20.60
CA GLY A 406 -14.25 -16.13 19.50
C GLY A 406 -15.00 -14.86 19.92
N ALA A 407 -15.16 -14.60 21.21
CA ALA A 407 -15.73 -13.38 21.77
C ALA A 407 -14.73 -12.67 22.69
N TYR A 408 -14.82 -11.35 22.78
CA TYR A 408 -14.07 -10.55 23.74
C TYR A 408 -14.74 -10.59 25.10
N SER A 409 -13.98 -10.27 26.16
CA SER A 409 -14.53 -10.11 27.52
C SER A 409 -15.66 -9.07 27.54
N SER A 410 -16.66 -9.26 28.40
CA SER A 410 -17.72 -8.27 28.63
C SER A 410 -17.15 -6.89 29.02
N SER A 411 -16.02 -6.88 29.73
CA SER A 411 -15.30 -5.65 30.08
C SER A 411 -14.84 -4.83 28.88
N TYR A 412 -14.50 -5.47 27.75
CA TYR A 412 -14.11 -4.75 26.53
C TYR A 412 -15.33 -4.08 25.86
N HIS A 413 -16.51 -4.70 25.92
CA HIS A 413 -17.74 -4.09 25.40
C HIS A 413 -18.14 -2.83 26.17
N ASP A 414 -17.98 -2.83 27.50
CA ASP A 414 -18.24 -1.65 28.33
C ASP A 414 -17.26 -0.50 28.02
N LEU A 415 -15.97 -0.83 27.84
CA LEU A 415 -14.95 0.15 27.41
C LEU A 415 -15.27 0.73 26.03
N LEU A 416 -15.79 -0.08 25.10
CA LEU A 416 -16.14 0.36 23.75
C LEU A 416 -17.26 1.40 23.73
N ALA A 417 -18.22 1.34 24.66
CA ALA A 417 -19.29 2.34 24.74
C ALA A 417 -18.74 3.71 25.12
N ASN A 418 -17.91 3.78 26.16
CA ASN A 418 -17.24 5.02 26.59
C ASN A 418 -16.27 5.53 25.51
N PHE A 419 -15.52 4.62 24.89
CA PHE A 419 -14.63 4.95 23.77
C PHE A 419 -15.41 5.58 22.60
N THR A 420 -16.56 5.03 22.23
CA THR A 420 -17.37 5.56 21.13
C THR A 420 -17.85 6.98 21.42
N THR A 421 -18.33 7.24 22.63
CA THR A 421 -18.70 8.59 23.08
C THR A 421 -17.52 9.56 23.01
N ASN A 422 -16.34 9.12 23.47
CA ASN A 422 -15.12 9.92 23.45
C ASN A 422 -14.67 10.25 22.01
N VAL A 423 -14.72 9.27 21.08
CA VAL A 423 -14.39 9.52 19.66
C VAL A 423 -15.32 10.58 19.08
N ILE A 424 -16.64 10.47 19.30
CA ILE A 424 -17.62 11.42 18.74
C ILE A 424 -17.39 12.83 19.29
N ALA A 425 -17.05 12.97 20.57
CA ALA A 425 -16.79 14.27 21.17
C ALA A 425 -15.44 14.86 20.73
N LEU A 426 -14.39 14.05 20.59
CA LEU A 426 -13.11 14.47 20.02
C LEU A 426 -13.24 14.91 18.55
N GLN A 427 -14.07 14.22 17.75
CA GLN A 427 -14.40 14.63 16.37
C GLN A 427 -15.11 16.00 16.32
N LYS A 428 -15.82 16.38 17.39
CA LYS A 428 -16.44 17.71 17.56
C LYS A 428 -15.50 18.75 18.16
N GLY A 429 -14.24 18.39 18.44
CA GLY A 429 -13.21 19.29 18.96
C GLY A 429 -13.11 19.37 20.48
N ASP A 430 -13.72 18.44 21.24
CA ASP A 430 -13.59 18.43 22.71
C ASP A 430 -12.24 17.84 23.15
N SER A 431 -11.25 18.72 23.34
CA SER A 431 -9.90 18.34 23.78
C SER A 431 -9.81 17.95 25.27
N ASN A 432 -10.87 18.15 26.07
CA ASN A 432 -10.85 17.84 27.51
C ASN A 432 -10.93 16.33 27.80
N ILE A 433 -11.18 15.51 26.79
CA ILE A 433 -11.27 14.04 26.93
C ILE A 433 -9.91 13.43 27.27
N ALA A 434 -8.83 13.97 26.70
CA ALA A 434 -7.47 13.50 26.93
C ALA A 434 -6.50 14.69 27.00
N PRO A 435 -6.56 15.52 28.06
CA PRO A 435 -5.80 16.78 28.13
C PRO A 435 -4.28 16.55 28.24
N ASN A 436 -3.85 15.33 28.60
CA ASN A 436 -2.44 14.94 28.64
C ASN A 436 -1.92 14.40 27.29
N VAL A 437 -2.76 14.31 26.27
CA VAL A 437 -2.38 13.88 24.91
C VAL A 437 -2.31 15.11 24.01
N VAL A 438 -1.14 15.39 23.46
CA VAL A 438 -0.90 16.54 22.57
C VAL A 438 -0.57 16.04 21.17
N CYS A 439 -1.37 16.43 20.18
CA CYS A 439 -1.18 16.01 18.79
C CYS A 439 -0.59 17.15 17.95
N PHE A 440 0.45 16.83 17.20
CA PHE A 440 0.99 17.67 16.13
C PHE A 440 0.86 16.95 14.81
N THR A 441 0.76 17.72 13.72
CA THR A 441 0.57 17.15 12.39
C THR A 441 1.74 17.50 11.46
N TYR A 442 2.01 16.61 10.51
CA TYR A 442 2.99 16.79 9.45
C TYR A 442 2.42 16.33 8.10
N LEU A 443 3.04 16.72 6.98
CA LEU A 443 2.64 16.26 5.65
C LEU A 443 3.31 14.92 5.31
N ALA A 444 2.55 13.97 4.78
CA ALA A 444 3.11 12.69 4.32
C ALA A 444 4.07 12.88 3.12
N GLY A 445 5.00 11.93 2.93
CA GLY A 445 5.96 11.89 1.83
C GLY A 445 7.14 12.85 2.00
N LEU A 446 7.67 12.94 3.23
CA LEU A 446 8.78 13.82 3.60
C LEU A 446 10.09 13.46 2.89
N ASP A 447 10.25 12.19 2.52
CA ASP A 447 11.43 11.69 1.82
C ASP A 447 11.50 12.11 0.35
N GLY A 448 10.41 12.64 -0.21
CA GLY A 448 10.31 13.14 -1.58
C GLY A 448 10.58 12.10 -2.69
N SER A 449 10.64 10.81 -2.37
CA SER A 449 11.16 9.82 -3.32
C SER A 449 10.06 9.30 -4.23
N ARG A 450 10.14 9.52 -5.55
CA ARG A 450 9.25 8.90 -6.56
C ARG A 450 9.93 7.71 -7.23
N THR A 451 9.20 6.61 -7.49
CA THR A 451 9.74 5.42 -8.16
C THR A 451 9.61 5.44 -9.69
N VAL A 452 9.07 6.51 -10.27
CA VAL A 452 9.01 6.58 -11.74
C VAL A 452 10.44 6.64 -12.24
N ALA A 453 10.83 5.67 -13.06
CA ALA A 453 12.15 5.59 -13.66
C ALA A 453 12.41 6.89 -14.43
N ASP A 454 13.09 7.82 -13.78
CA ASP A 454 13.48 9.07 -14.38
C ASP A 454 14.62 8.75 -15.35
N ASN A 455 14.25 8.45 -16.60
CA ASN A 455 15.17 8.41 -17.73
C ASN A 455 15.57 9.84 -18.17
N SER A 456 15.49 10.83 -17.27
CA SER A 456 16.17 12.09 -17.48
C SER A 456 17.68 11.83 -17.42
N LYS A 457 18.32 11.87 -18.58
CA LYS A 457 19.77 11.96 -18.69
C LYS A 457 20.20 13.28 -18.04
N GLN A 458 20.36 13.31 -16.72
CA GLN A 458 21.11 14.39 -16.07
C GLN A 458 22.56 14.26 -16.49
N LYS A 459 23.02 15.21 -17.33
CA LYS A 459 24.44 15.39 -17.64
C LYS A 459 25.19 15.67 -16.34
N PRO A 460 26.36 15.08 -16.10
CA PRO A 460 27.18 15.40 -14.94
C PRO A 460 27.72 16.83 -15.11
N GLY A 461 27.15 17.79 -14.38
CA GLY A 461 27.70 19.13 -14.23
C GLY A 461 28.73 19.14 -13.11
N GLU A 462 29.98 19.47 -13.44
CA GLU A 462 31.09 19.66 -12.51
C GLU A 462 30.72 20.63 -11.39
N SER A 463 30.72 20.15 -10.14
CA SER A 463 30.70 21.01 -8.96
C SER A 463 32.12 21.12 -8.43
N LYS A 464 32.75 22.29 -8.64
CA LYS A 464 34.03 22.65 -8.03
C LYS A 464 33.86 22.69 -6.51
N ALA A 465 34.71 21.94 -5.81
CA ALA A 465 34.84 21.99 -4.36
C ALA A 465 35.38 23.37 -3.92
N GLY A 466 34.65 24.03 -3.03
CA GLY A 466 35.08 25.20 -2.26
C GLY A 466 34.70 24.99 -0.78
N PRO A 467 35.44 25.58 0.17
CA PRO A 467 35.53 25.08 1.53
C PRO A 467 34.30 25.43 2.39
N VAL A 468 34.08 24.55 3.36
CA VAL A 468 33.05 24.55 4.40
C VAL A 468 33.07 25.84 5.22
N ALA A 469 31.90 26.47 5.36
CA ALA A 469 31.59 27.42 6.42
C ALA A 469 30.17 27.14 6.93
N ASP A 470 30.05 27.15 8.26
CA ASP A 470 28.84 26.94 9.08
C ASP A 470 27.64 27.81 8.68
N GLU A 471 26.44 27.33 9.03
CA GLU A 471 25.16 28.04 9.01
C GLU A 471 24.63 28.51 7.65
N VAL A 472 24.57 27.61 6.67
CA VAL A 472 23.60 27.76 5.56
C VAL A 472 22.30 27.12 6.01
N THR A 473 21.30 27.95 6.32
CA THR A 473 19.89 27.56 6.36
C THR A 473 19.56 26.78 5.09
N ASP A 474 19.23 25.50 5.25
CA ASP A 474 18.85 24.59 4.17
C ASP A 474 17.69 25.24 3.39
N LEU A 475 17.98 25.82 2.22
CA LEU A 475 16.95 26.32 1.32
C LEU A 475 16.02 25.15 0.93
N PRO A 476 14.70 25.38 0.79
CA PRO A 476 13.76 24.35 0.34
C PRO A 476 14.02 24.02 -1.13
N LEU A 477 15.03 23.21 -1.40
CA LEU A 477 15.46 22.79 -2.74
C LEU A 477 15.27 21.28 -2.88
N GLY A 478 14.42 20.87 -3.84
CA GLY A 478 14.20 19.47 -4.22
C GLY A 478 12.85 18.90 -3.79
N GLU A 479 12.58 17.66 -4.20
CA GLU A 479 11.36 16.93 -3.79
C GLU A 479 11.40 16.50 -2.32
N GLN A 480 12.60 16.44 -1.71
CA GLN A 480 12.81 16.03 -0.31
C GLN A 480 12.52 17.19 0.66
N GLN A 481 11.77 16.91 1.73
CA GLN A 481 11.34 17.89 2.73
C GLN A 481 12.11 17.73 4.06
N LEU A 482 13.43 17.50 3.97
CA LEU A 482 14.30 17.31 5.15
C LEU A 482 14.38 18.58 6.01
N ASP A 483 14.41 19.75 5.39
CA ASP A 483 14.38 21.05 6.06
C ASP A 483 13.03 21.28 6.76
N TYR A 484 11.91 20.89 6.13
CA TYR A 484 10.60 20.86 6.82
C TYR A 484 10.63 19.93 8.04
N THR A 485 11.28 18.77 7.96
CA THR A 485 11.42 17.85 9.10
C THR A 485 12.24 18.47 10.24
N LYS A 486 13.35 19.16 9.92
CA LYS A 486 14.17 19.89 10.90
C LYS A 486 13.43 21.08 11.50
N ARG A 487 12.73 21.88 10.69
CA ARG A 487 11.89 23.00 11.14
C ARG A 487 10.72 22.53 11.96
N LEU A 488 10.10 21.41 11.60
CA LEU A 488 9.03 20.81 12.37
C LEU A 488 9.60 20.28 13.69
N ALA A 489 10.74 19.60 13.71
CA ALA A 489 11.39 19.21 14.97
C ALA A 489 11.79 20.41 15.84
N PHE A 490 12.25 21.52 15.24
CA PHE A 490 12.60 22.75 15.93
C PHE A 490 11.37 23.50 16.45
N SER A 491 10.33 23.63 15.61
CA SER A 491 9.04 24.22 15.95
C SER A 491 8.34 23.38 17.01
N LEU A 492 8.38 22.06 16.91
CA LEU A 492 7.93 21.15 17.95
C LEU A 492 8.71 21.37 19.22
N ASN A 493 10.03 21.53 19.18
CA ASN A 493 10.79 21.81 20.39
C ASN A 493 10.37 23.16 21.00
N SER A 494 10.17 24.21 20.21
CA SER A 494 9.76 25.54 20.68
C SER A 494 8.30 25.59 21.14
N SER A 495 7.39 24.92 20.43
CA SER A 495 5.98 24.75 20.77
C SER A 495 5.79 23.74 21.90
N MET A 496 6.67 22.74 22.05
CA MET A 496 6.75 21.89 23.23
C MET A 496 7.22 22.72 24.39
N VAL A 497 8.30 23.50 24.27
CA VAL A 497 8.79 24.36 25.34
C VAL A 497 7.71 25.35 25.74
N SER A 498 7.02 25.99 24.79
CA SER A 498 5.86 26.84 25.07
C SER A 498 4.65 26.07 25.65
N ALA A 499 4.35 24.87 25.16
CA ALA A 499 3.35 23.95 25.73
C ALA A 499 3.86 23.17 26.97
N LEU A 500 5.08 23.41 27.41
CA LEU A 500 5.66 22.91 28.66
C LEU A 500 5.60 24.07 29.66
N ASP A 501 5.91 25.29 29.23
CA ASP A 501 5.84 26.55 29.99
C ASP A 501 4.40 26.99 30.30
N THR A 502 3.48 26.90 29.34
CA THR A 502 2.05 27.20 29.57
C THR A 502 1.39 26.17 30.49
N PHE A 503 2.01 24.99 30.64
CA PHE A 503 1.50 23.84 31.39
C PHE A 503 2.29 23.58 32.68
N SER A 504 2.80 24.65 33.30
CA SER A 504 3.59 24.71 34.55
C SER A 504 2.97 24.01 35.79
N ALA A 505 1.86 23.28 35.65
CA ALA A 505 1.22 22.49 36.69
C ALA A 505 1.37 20.95 36.52
N GLY A 506 2.02 20.43 35.47
CA GLY A 506 2.26 18.98 35.39
C GLY A 506 3.25 18.53 34.32
N GLY A 507 4.24 17.72 34.72
CA GLY A 507 4.98 16.71 33.93
C GLY A 507 5.82 17.15 32.71
N SER A 508 7.04 16.61 32.61
CA SER A 508 7.81 16.51 31.36
C SER A 508 7.14 15.52 30.38
N VAL A 509 7.30 15.68 29.06
CA VAL A 509 6.85 14.67 28.07
C VAL A 509 7.51 13.32 28.39
N LYS A 510 6.73 12.25 28.46
CA LYS A 510 7.23 10.89 28.77
C LYS A 510 7.22 9.96 27.57
N ALA A 511 6.29 10.16 26.63
CA ALA A 511 6.17 9.33 25.45
C ALA A 511 5.88 10.15 24.19
N VAL A 512 6.40 9.66 23.06
CA VAL A 512 6.25 10.23 21.73
C VAL A 512 5.77 9.15 20.76
N GLY A 513 4.56 9.31 20.23
CA GLY A 513 3.97 8.47 19.20
C GLY A 513 4.23 9.03 17.81
N LEU A 514 4.90 8.28 16.95
CA LEU A 514 5.06 8.60 15.52
C LEU A 514 4.01 7.84 14.73
N LEU A 515 2.90 8.47 14.43
CA LEU A 515 1.73 7.86 13.79
C LEU A 515 1.70 8.26 12.32
N GLY A 516 1.45 7.31 11.44
CA GLY A 516 1.46 7.59 10.01
C GLY A 516 1.48 6.32 9.20
N SER A 517 1.02 6.44 7.96
CA SER A 517 1.09 5.37 7.00
C SER A 517 2.54 5.19 6.52
N ASP A 518 3.29 6.25 6.23
CA ASP A 518 4.63 6.13 5.65
C ASP A 518 5.72 5.80 6.67
N VAL A 519 6.41 4.68 6.45
CA VAL A 519 7.52 4.21 7.29
C VAL A 519 8.76 5.09 7.16
N PHE A 520 9.01 5.67 5.98
CA PHE A 520 10.17 6.52 5.75
C PHE A 520 10.05 7.84 6.51
N ASP A 521 8.87 8.45 6.50
CA ASP A 521 8.56 9.65 7.27
C ASP A 521 8.76 9.41 8.76
N LYS A 522 8.27 8.27 9.28
CA LYS A 522 8.46 7.88 10.68
C LYS A 522 9.95 7.74 11.04
N MET A 523 10.77 7.17 10.16
CA MET A 523 12.21 7.04 10.38
C MET A 523 12.91 8.41 10.38
N LEU A 524 12.54 9.31 9.47
CA LEU A 524 13.07 10.68 9.42
C LEU A 524 12.70 11.47 10.68
N MET A 525 11.44 11.38 11.11
CA MET A 525 10.97 12.00 12.35
C MET A 525 11.68 11.43 13.58
N LEU A 526 11.86 10.11 13.65
CA LEU A 526 12.58 9.47 14.73
C LEU A 526 14.04 9.96 14.79
N GLN A 527 14.72 10.06 13.65
CA GLN A 527 16.08 10.59 13.57
C GLN A 527 16.16 12.05 14.03
N ALA A 528 15.19 12.88 13.65
CA ALA A 528 15.18 14.31 13.98
C ALA A 528 14.83 14.61 15.45
N LEU A 529 14.01 13.77 16.09
CA LEU A 529 13.49 14.00 17.44
C LEU A 529 14.29 13.28 18.54
N ARG A 530 14.88 12.12 18.25
CA ARG A 530 15.53 11.28 19.27
C ARG A 530 16.68 11.98 20.00
N SER A 531 17.45 12.82 19.32
CA SER A 531 18.53 13.60 19.94
C SER A 531 18.03 14.72 20.86
N ARG A 532 16.80 15.19 20.64
CA ARG A 532 16.18 16.29 21.41
C ARG A 532 15.35 15.80 22.58
N LEU A 533 14.86 14.56 22.53
CA LEU A 533 14.01 13.94 23.55
C LEU A 533 14.62 12.60 24.00
N PRO A 534 15.84 12.58 24.57
CA PRO A 534 16.58 11.35 24.87
C PRO A 534 15.90 10.48 25.93
N ASP A 535 15.16 11.09 26.87
CA ASP A 535 14.50 10.40 27.99
C ASP A 535 13.05 9.99 27.69
N CYS A 536 12.55 10.25 26.48
CA CYS A 536 11.20 9.91 26.06
C CYS A 536 11.13 8.49 25.48
N ILE A 537 10.03 7.79 25.76
CA ILE A 537 9.70 6.53 25.10
C ILE A 537 9.08 6.82 23.74
N PHE A 538 9.75 6.39 22.67
CA PHE A 538 9.19 6.44 21.33
C PHE A 538 8.36 5.19 21.03
N PHE A 539 7.17 5.37 20.45
CA PHE A 539 6.33 4.29 19.97
C PHE A 539 5.75 4.63 18.60
N THR A 540 5.36 3.59 17.86
CA THR A 540 4.81 3.73 16.51
C THR A 540 4.17 2.41 16.08
N THR A 541 3.52 2.43 14.92
CA THR A 541 2.85 1.27 14.33
C THR A 541 3.54 0.87 13.03
N GLU A 542 3.50 -0.42 12.72
CA GLU A 542 3.90 -0.98 11.42
C GLU A 542 5.40 -0.83 11.04
N LEU A 543 6.28 -0.41 11.96
CA LEU A 543 7.74 -0.42 11.74
C LEU A 543 8.27 -1.85 11.49
N ASP A 544 7.72 -2.83 12.22
CA ASP A 544 8.12 -4.24 12.14
C ASP A 544 7.88 -4.84 10.76
N THR A 545 6.97 -4.28 9.95
CA THR A 545 6.71 -4.77 8.57
C THR A 545 7.91 -4.61 7.63
N ARG A 546 8.93 -3.87 8.05
CA ARG A 546 10.22 -3.74 7.35
C ARG A 546 11.30 -4.66 7.91
N TYR A 547 11.27 -4.94 9.22
CA TYR A 547 12.28 -5.75 9.91
C TYR A 547 11.90 -7.24 10.05
N ASN A 548 10.62 -7.60 9.85
CA ASN A 548 10.12 -8.98 9.84
C ASN A 548 10.08 -9.61 8.42
N MET A 549 10.74 -9.00 7.44
CA MET A 549 11.00 -9.67 6.16
C MET A 549 12.34 -10.42 6.30
N PRO A 550 12.38 -11.75 6.13
CA PRO A 550 13.62 -12.52 6.13
C PRO A 550 14.58 -12.13 5.00
#